data_AF-A0A4R0X7I3-F1
#
_entry.id   AF-A0A4R0X7I3-F1
#
_cell.length_a   1.000
_cell.length_b   1.000
_cell.length_c   1.000
_cell.angle_alpha   90.00
_cell.angle_beta   90.00
_cell.angle_gamma   90.00
#
_symmetry.space_group_name_H-M   'P 1'
#
loop_
_entity.id
_entity.type
_entity.pdbx_description
1 polymer ?
#
loop_
_entity_poly.entity_id
_entity_poly.type
_entity_poly.pdbx_seq_one_letter_code
_entity_poly.pdbx_strand_id
1 'polypeptide(L)'
;MEHADAAMYFQSHGDEARFLAETTLALELEERAVGMLSCAESSEPTHTVLLRSAATLALRCKQIGSAERLAAQALLGFGPEALLEEVRDVLKDVYLEQHLIVRGNGHSDNDV
;
A
#
# COMPACT_ATOMS: atom_id res chain seq x y z
N MET A 1 1.83 13.24 5.31
CA MET A 1 3.30 13.00 5.27
C MET A 1 3.91 12.83 6.64
N GLU A 2 3.63 13.67 7.64
CA GLU A 2 4.22 13.55 9.00
C GLU A 2 4.21 12.13 9.60
N HIS A 3 3.10 11.41 9.50
CA HIS A 3 2.97 10.05 10.03
C HIS A 3 3.72 8.99 9.22
N ALA A 4 3.87 9.18 7.89
CA ALA A 4 4.67 8.27 7.06
C ALA A 4 6.17 8.42 7.39
N ASP A 5 6.62 9.64 7.65
CA ASP A 5 8.00 9.92 8.06
C ASP A 5 8.27 9.39 9.48
N ALA A 6 7.32 9.57 10.40
CA ALA A 6 7.38 9.00 11.75
C ALA A 6 7.41 7.46 11.72
N ALA A 7 6.64 6.82 10.84
CA ALA A 7 6.69 5.38 10.64
C ALA A 7 8.10 4.92 10.19
N MET A 8 8.71 5.57 9.19
CA MET A 8 10.08 5.24 8.77
C MET A 8 11.10 5.39 9.90
N TYR A 9 10.94 6.41 10.74
CA TYR A 9 11.76 6.60 11.93
C TYR A 9 11.65 5.39 12.87
N PHE A 10 10.44 4.98 13.27
CA PHE A 10 10.27 3.85 14.18
C PHE A 10 10.69 2.50 13.57
N GLN A 11 10.49 2.31 12.27
CA GLN A 11 10.97 1.13 11.54
C GLN A 11 12.50 1.00 11.66
N SER A 12 13.24 2.09 11.44
CA SER A 12 14.71 2.08 11.55
C SER A 12 15.23 1.89 12.98
N HIS A 13 14.40 2.12 13.99
CA HIS A 13 14.73 1.96 15.41
C HIS A 13 14.18 0.66 16.01
N GLY A 14 13.50 -0.18 15.22
CA GLY A 14 12.97 -1.47 15.65
C GLY A 14 11.74 -1.39 16.56
N ASP A 15 11.07 -0.24 16.65
CA ASP A 15 9.83 -0.08 17.42
C ASP A 15 8.62 -0.41 16.54
N GLU A 16 8.36 -1.72 16.41
CA GLU A 16 7.32 -2.26 15.53
C GLU A 16 5.91 -1.78 15.90
N ALA A 17 5.63 -1.62 17.20
CA ALA A 17 4.30 -1.20 17.67
C ALA A 17 3.99 0.23 17.22
N ARG A 18 4.95 1.15 17.35
CA ARG A 18 4.78 2.54 16.87
C ARG A 18 4.82 2.63 15.36
N PHE A 19 5.67 1.84 14.70
CA PHE A 19 5.68 1.74 13.25
C PHE A 19 4.28 1.40 12.71
N LEU A 20 3.65 0.35 13.25
CA LEU A 20 2.30 -0.06 12.83
C LEU A 20 1.25 1.01 13.13
N ALA A 21 1.32 1.65 14.30
CA ALA A 21 0.38 2.71 14.67
C ALA A 21 0.47 3.92 13.71
N GLU A 22 1.68 4.41 13.45
CA GLU A 22 1.92 5.54 12.55
C GLU A 22 1.59 5.20 11.09
N THR A 23 1.91 3.98 10.64
CA THR A 23 1.60 3.52 9.28
C THR A 23 0.09 3.40 9.06
N THR A 24 -0.64 2.88 10.06
CA THR A 24 -2.11 2.78 10.00
C THR A 24 -2.74 4.16 9.93
N LEU A 25 -2.30 5.10 10.75
CA LEU A 25 -2.84 6.45 10.74
C LEU A 25 -2.49 7.20 9.46
N ALA A 26 -1.28 7.00 8.92
CA ALA A 26 -0.91 7.50 7.60
C ALA A 26 -1.84 6.96 6.52
N LEU A 27 -2.12 5.65 6.52
CA LEU A 27 -3.03 5.02 5.57
C LEU A 27 -4.43 5.64 5.63
N GLU A 28 -5.01 5.79 6.83
CA GLU A 28 -6.34 6.37 7.00
C GLU A 28 -6.44 7.81 6.46
N LEU A 29 -5.38 8.60 6.61
CA LEU A 29 -5.32 9.96 6.09
C LEU A 29 -5.24 9.96 4.55
N GLU A 30 -4.43 9.08 3.96
CA GLU A 30 -4.32 8.94 2.52
C GLU A 30 -5.64 8.45 1.90
N GLU A 31 -6.30 7.45 2.48
CA GLU A 31 -7.61 6.97 2.02
C GLU A 31 -8.68 8.07 2.09
N ARG A 32 -8.67 8.89 3.15
CA ARG A 32 -9.56 10.04 3.27
C ARG A 32 -9.26 11.10 2.20
N ALA A 33 -7.99 11.37 1.93
CA ALA A 33 -7.59 12.31 0.89
C ALA A 33 -8.02 11.83 -0.50
N VAL A 34 -7.81 10.54 -0.80
CA VAL A 34 -8.29 9.91 -2.04
C VAL A 34 -9.81 10.07 -2.17
N GLY A 35 -10.58 9.83 -1.10
CA GLY A 35 -12.03 10.01 -1.10
C GLY A 35 -12.49 11.47 -1.33
N MET A 36 -11.61 12.45 -1.11
CA MET A 36 -11.88 13.86 -1.38
C MET A 36 -11.51 14.29 -2.81
N LEU A 37 -10.66 13.53 -3.50
CA LEU A 37 -10.28 13.81 -4.88
C LEU A 37 -11.25 13.15 -5.86
N SER A 38 -11.61 13.88 -6.91
CA SER A 38 -12.29 13.27 -8.05
C SER A 38 -11.31 12.44 -8.87
N CYS A 39 -11.73 11.25 -9.29
CA CYS A 39 -11.04 10.48 -10.32
C CYS A 39 -11.23 11.18 -11.67
N ALA A 40 -10.38 12.15 -11.96
CA ALA A 40 -10.39 12.98 -13.16
C ALA A 40 -8.95 13.30 -13.56
N GLU A 41 -8.71 13.48 -14.86
CA GLU A 41 -7.39 13.83 -15.39
C GLU A 41 -6.84 15.14 -14.78
N SER A 42 -7.72 16.09 -14.43
CA SER A 42 -7.34 17.33 -13.73
C SER A 42 -6.77 17.14 -12.32
N SER A 43 -7.03 15.98 -11.71
CA SER A 43 -6.57 15.62 -10.37
C SER A 43 -5.23 14.88 -10.41
N GLU A 44 -4.73 14.56 -11.59
CA GLU A 44 -3.46 13.90 -11.80
C GLU A 44 -2.30 14.91 -11.86
N PRO A 45 -1.09 14.54 -11.40
CA PRO A 45 -0.68 13.21 -10.94
C PRO A 45 -1.01 12.92 -9.47
N THR A 46 -1.59 13.89 -8.75
CA THR A 46 -1.78 13.81 -7.29
C THR A 46 -2.62 12.62 -6.89
N HIS A 47 -3.71 12.34 -7.61
CA HIS A 47 -4.57 11.20 -7.35
C HIS A 47 -3.81 9.86 -7.45
N THR A 48 -3.02 9.65 -8.52
CA THR A 48 -2.16 8.45 -8.66
C THR A 48 -1.10 8.36 -7.56
N VAL A 49 -0.46 9.47 -7.19
CA VAL A 49 0.55 9.48 -6.12
C VAL A 49 -0.05 9.08 -4.77
N LEU A 50 -1.23 9.63 -4.43
CA LEU A 50 -1.92 9.33 -3.17
C LEU A 50 -2.31 7.84 -3.12
N LEU A 51 -2.92 7.31 -4.18
CA LEU A 51 -3.32 5.91 -4.25
C LEU A 51 -2.12 4.94 -4.19
N ARG A 52 -1.02 5.27 -4.88
CA ARG A 52 0.22 4.49 -4.79
C ARG A 52 0.76 4.48 -3.36
N SER A 53 0.82 5.65 -2.72
CA SER A 53 1.26 5.80 -1.33
C SER A 53 0.39 4.97 -0.38
N ALA A 54 -0.92 5.10 -0.49
CA ALA A 54 -1.89 4.33 0.28
C ALA A 54 -1.70 2.82 0.08
N ALA A 55 -1.53 2.35 -1.16
CA ALA A 55 -1.29 0.94 -1.45
C ALA A 55 0.00 0.42 -0.78
N THR A 56 1.08 1.19 -0.82
CA THR A 56 2.35 0.83 -0.15
C THR A 56 2.18 0.78 1.37
N LEU A 57 1.47 1.72 1.97
CA LEU A 57 1.21 1.73 3.42
C LEU A 57 0.33 0.54 3.84
N ALA A 58 -0.72 0.24 3.07
CA ALA A 58 -1.56 -0.93 3.30
C ALA A 58 -0.76 -2.25 3.24
N LEU A 59 0.18 -2.36 2.30
CA LEU A 59 1.07 -3.52 2.20
C LEU A 59 1.95 -3.66 3.44
N ARG A 60 2.51 -2.55 3.93
CA ARG A 60 3.30 -2.52 5.19
C ARG A 60 2.48 -2.93 6.40
N CYS A 61 1.21 -2.54 6.47
CA CYS A 61 0.28 -2.99 7.50
C CYS A 61 -0.24 -4.43 7.29
N LYS A 62 0.31 -5.18 6.32
CA LYS A 62 -0.14 -6.53 5.93
C LYS A 62 -1.62 -6.61 5.52
N GLN A 63 -2.21 -5.50 5.12
CA GLN A 63 -3.57 -5.41 4.61
C GLN A 63 -3.58 -5.66 3.09
N ILE A 64 -3.20 -6.88 2.70
CA ILE A 64 -2.94 -7.26 1.29
C ILE A 64 -4.13 -6.91 0.36
N GLY A 65 -5.36 -7.24 0.78
CA GLY A 65 -6.54 -6.95 -0.02
C GLY A 65 -6.87 -5.45 -0.16
N SER A 66 -6.44 -4.61 0.79
CA SER A 66 -6.59 -3.15 0.63
C SER A 66 -5.51 -2.61 -0.31
N ALA A 67 -4.27 -3.07 -0.16
CA ALA A 67 -3.16 -2.70 -1.03
C ALA A 67 -3.45 -3.03 -2.51
N GLU A 68 -3.98 -4.22 -2.80
CA GLU A 68 -4.37 -4.62 -4.16
C GLU A 68 -5.43 -3.67 -4.73
N ARG A 69 -6.49 -3.40 -3.96
CA ARG A 69 -7.60 -2.54 -4.39
C ARG A 69 -7.15 -1.12 -4.70
N LEU A 70 -6.34 -0.53 -3.82
CA LEU A 70 -5.83 0.84 -3.97
C LEU A 70 -4.91 0.95 -5.19
N ALA A 71 -4.02 -0.03 -5.40
CA ALA A 71 -3.15 -0.05 -6.57
C ALA A 71 -3.95 -0.26 -7.88
N ALA A 72 -4.94 -1.15 -7.88
CA ALA A 72 -5.83 -1.32 -9.03
C ALA A 72 -6.61 -0.05 -9.36
N GLN A 73 -7.09 0.68 -8.34
CA GLN A 73 -7.77 1.96 -8.52
C GLN A 73 -6.86 3.00 -9.17
N ALA A 74 -5.57 3.05 -8.81
CA ALA A 74 -4.61 3.95 -9.45
C ALA A 74 -4.41 3.62 -10.94
N LEU A 75 -4.33 2.32 -11.28
CA LEU A 75 -4.16 1.88 -12.67
C LEU A 75 -5.38 2.14 -13.57
N LEU A 76 -6.57 2.27 -12.98
CA LEU A 76 -7.77 2.67 -13.70
C LEU A 76 -7.86 4.20 -13.92
N GLY A 77 -7.01 4.97 -13.25
CA GLY A 77 -6.95 6.42 -13.34
C GLY A 77 -6.26 6.94 -14.60
N PHE A 78 -5.91 8.21 -14.58
CA PHE A 78 -5.30 8.93 -15.72
C PHE A 78 -3.84 9.32 -15.42
N GLY A 79 -3.19 8.62 -14.50
CA GLY A 79 -1.83 8.91 -14.06
C GLY A 79 -0.82 8.84 -15.22
N PRO A 80 0.28 9.61 -15.14
CA PRO A 80 1.37 9.49 -16.11
C PRO A 80 2.02 8.11 -16.03
N GLU A 81 2.43 7.57 -17.18
CA GLU A 81 2.91 6.19 -17.31
C GLU A 81 4.03 5.82 -16.32
N ALA A 82 4.96 6.74 -16.06
CA ALA A 82 6.05 6.52 -15.09
C ALA A 82 5.52 6.22 -13.68
N LEU A 83 4.44 6.89 -13.25
CA LEU A 83 3.82 6.61 -11.95
C LEU A 83 3.01 5.31 -11.98
N LEU A 84 2.36 4.99 -13.10
CA LEU A 84 1.64 3.72 -13.25
C LEU A 84 2.58 2.53 -13.20
N GLU A 85 3.81 2.65 -13.71
CA GLU A 85 4.85 1.63 -13.54
C GLU A 85 5.21 1.43 -12.06
N GLU A 86 5.38 2.51 -11.29
CA GLU A 86 5.60 2.40 -9.85
C GLU A 86 4.40 1.73 -9.13
N VAL A 87 3.17 1.97 -9.58
CA VAL A 87 1.98 1.28 -9.06
C VAL A 87 1.98 -0.21 -9.42
N ARG A 88 2.43 -0.58 -10.63
CA ARG A 88 2.59 -1.99 -11.02
C ARG A 88 3.64 -2.69 -10.17
N ASP A 89 4.69 -2.00 -9.77
CA ASP A 89 5.68 -2.55 -8.84
C ASP A 89 5.05 -2.86 -7.47
N VAL A 90 4.22 -1.96 -6.94
CA VAL A 90 3.46 -2.24 -5.71
C VAL A 90 2.57 -3.48 -5.87
N LEU A 91 1.89 -3.67 -7.01
CA LEU A 91 1.10 -4.88 -7.24
C LEU A 91 1.94 -6.16 -7.30
N LYS A 92 3.15 -6.10 -7.86
CA LYS A 92 4.07 -7.25 -7.85
C LYS A 92 4.40 -7.66 -6.41
N ASP A 93 4.66 -6.68 -5.54
CA ASP A 93 4.93 -6.94 -4.13
C ASP A 93 3.70 -7.51 -3.39
N VAL A 94 2.50 -7.00 -3.68
CA VAL A 94 1.23 -7.53 -3.17
C VAL A 94 1.05 -9.00 -3.54
N TYR A 95 1.24 -9.34 -4.81
CA TYR A 95 1.09 -10.72 -5.28
C TYR A 95 2.19 -11.65 -4.75
N LEU A 96 3.40 -11.14 -4.55
CA LEU A 96 4.47 -11.89 -3.90
C LEU A 96 4.08 -12.24 -2.46
N GLU A 97 3.64 -11.25 -1.67
CA GLU A 97 3.18 -11.46 -0.29
C GLU A 97 1.99 -12.41 -0.20
N GLN A 98 1.01 -12.28 -1.11
CA GLN A 98 -0.12 -13.20 -1.19
C GLN A 98 0.34 -14.65 -1.47
N HIS A 99 1.28 -14.83 -2.39
CA HIS A 99 1.84 -16.14 -2.71
C HIS A 99 2.57 -16.77 -1.51
N LEU A 100 3.34 -15.96 -0.76
CA LEU A 100 3.99 -16.39 0.47
C LEU A 100 2.99 -16.83 1.54
N ILE A 101 1.87 -16.12 1.71
CA ILE A 101 0.80 -16.50 2.65
C ILE A 101 0.17 -17.83 2.24
N VAL A 102 -0.17 -17.99 0.96
CA VAL A 102 -0.79 -19.23 0.45
C VAL A 102 0.14 -20.43 0.63
N ARG A 103 1.45 -20.27 0.39
CA ARG A 103 2.44 -21.36 0.57
C ARG A 103 2.82 -21.61 2.01
N GLY A 104 2.89 -20.57 2.85
CA GLY A 104 3.16 -20.70 4.28
C GLY A 104 2.06 -21.46 5.02
N ASN A 105 0.81 -21.30 4.58
CA ASN A 105 -0.33 -22.06 5.10
C ASN A 105 -0.41 -23.51 4.57
N GLY A 106 0.48 -23.91 3.66
CA GLY A 106 0.53 -25.24 3.05
C GLY A 106 1.55 -26.20 3.66
N HIS A 107 2.19 -25.87 4.79
CA HIS A 107 3.24 -26.69 5.43
C HIS A 107 2.81 -27.37 6.74
N SER A 108 1.51 -27.61 6.95
CA SER A 108 0.99 -28.29 8.14
C SER A 108 0.22 -29.57 7.83
N ASP A 109 0.65 -30.36 6.85
CA ASP A 109 0.21 -31.74 6.70
C ASP A 109 1.16 -32.47 5.75
N ASN A 110 2.09 -33.25 6.30
CA ASN A 110 2.40 -34.63 5.89
C ASN A 110 3.78 -35.08 6.44
N ASP A 111 3.91 -35.13 7.77
CA ASP A 111 4.95 -35.91 8.45
C ASP A 111 4.27 -36.87 9.44
N VAL A 112 3.75 -38.00 8.93
CA VAL A 112 3.46 -39.22 9.71
C VAL A 112 3.87 -40.43 8.87
#